data_AF-A0A7X5LPN8-F1
#
_entry.id   AF-A0A7X5LPN8-F1
#
_cell.length_a   1.000
_cell.length_b   1.000
_cell.length_c   1.000
_cell.angle_alpha   90.00
_cell.angle_beta   90.00
_cell.angle_gamma   90.00
#
_symmetry.space_group_name_H-M   'P 1'
#
loop_
_entity.id
_entity.type
_entity.pdbx_description
1 polymer ?
#
loop_
_entity_poly.entity_id
_entity_poly.type
_entity_poly.pdbx_seq_one_letter_code
_entity_poly.pdbx_strand_id
1 'polypeptide(L)'
;MNRAFGKVFKSETGVEYGVIRKAKEPFPEVLSTSNVLAEDDCGNYFVLLNEAVCFWDDETGENHFLSGSVNDFVSSCSAPEEVELELGQVESAWIDPEFAKQFGIKSKP
;
A
#
# COMPACT_ATOMS: atom_id res chain seq x y z
N MET A 1 -1.95 12.64 3.09
CA MET A 1 -1.56 11.46 2.28
C MET A 1 -0.08 11.36 1.96
N ASN A 2 0.59 12.36 1.36
CA ASN A 2 2.01 12.21 0.94
C ASN A 2 2.98 11.65 2.01
N ARG A 3 2.78 12.00 3.29
CA ARG A 3 3.58 11.52 4.44
C ARG A 3 3.36 10.05 4.82
N ALA A 4 2.33 9.41 4.24
CA ALA A 4 1.97 8.01 4.46
C ALA A 4 2.43 7.11 3.30
N PHE A 5 2.84 7.65 2.14
CA PHE A 5 3.32 6.79 1.06
C PHE A 5 4.61 6.06 1.45
N GLY A 6 4.68 4.77 1.11
CA GLY A 6 5.78 3.87 1.49
C GLY A 6 5.74 3.39 2.94
N LYS A 7 4.66 3.70 3.66
CA LYS A 7 4.42 3.25 5.04
C LYS A 7 3.29 2.25 5.09
N VAL A 8 3.14 1.61 6.25
CA VAL A 8 2.02 0.74 6.58
C VAL A 8 1.16 1.40 7.64
N PHE A 9 -0.13 1.08 7.64
CA PHE A 9 -1.03 1.44 8.73
C PHE A 9 -1.17 0.24 9.66
N LYS A 10 -0.98 0.44 10.96
CA LYS A 10 -1.19 -0.58 11.98
C LYS A 10 -2.38 -0.22 12.84
N SER A 11 -3.39 -1.09 12.89
CA SER A 11 -4.55 -0.91 13.75
C SER A 11 -4.16 -1.01 15.23
N GLU A 12 -5.05 -0.56 16.11
CA GLU A 12 -4.91 -0.74 17.56
C GLU A 12 -4.86 -2.22 17.98
N THR A 13 -5.47 -3.10 17.18
CA THR A 13 -5.42 -4.56 17.36
C THR A 13 -4.15 -5.21 16.83
N GLY A 14 -3.24 -4.44 16.23
CA GLY A 14 -1.97 -4.90 15.69
C GLY A 14 -2.02 -5.45 14.27
N VAL A 15 -3.16 -5.34 13.58
CA VAL A 15 -3.30 -5.73 12.17
C VAL A 15 -2.60 -4.69 11.30
N GLU A 16 -1.70 -5.15 10.44
CA GLU A 16 -1.01 -4.32 9.48
C GLU A 16 -1.74 -4.36 8.13
N TYR A 17 -1.93 -3.19 7.54
CA TYR A 17 -2.49 -3.03 6.20
C TYR A 17 -1.36 -2.70 5.23
N GLY A 18 -1.49 -3.18 3.99
CA GLY A 18 -0.44 -3.14 2.98
C GLY A 18 0.21 -1.77 2.75
N VAL A 19 1.38 -1.80 2.12
CA VAL A 19 2.19 -0.58 1.91
C VAL A 19 1.40 0.43 1.11
N ILE A 20 1.17 1.60 1.70
CA ILE A 20 0.34 2.66 1.15
C ILE A 20 1.08 3.28 -0.04
N ARG A 21 0.50 3.18 -1.23
CA ARG A 21 1.03 3.70 -2.49
C ARG A 21 0.05 4.65 -3.15
N LYS A 22 0.57 5.47 -4.08
CA LYS A 22 -0.27 6.38 -4.85
C LYS A 22 -1.11 5.56 -5.82
N ALA A 23 -2.43 5.58 -5.63
CA ALA A 23 -3.37 4.94 -6.53
C ALA A 23 -3.29 5.51 -7.95
N LYS A 24 -3.47 4.64 -8.95
CA LYS A 24 -3.53 5.02 -10.37
C LYS A 24 -4.85 4.56 -10.98
N GLU A 25 -5.42 5.43 -11.80
CA GLU A 25 -6.61 5.09 -12.59
C GLU A 25 -6.25 4.11 -13.73
N PRO A 26 -7.23 3.29 -14.19
CA PRO A 26 -8.63 3.25 -13.76
C PRO A 26 -8.84 2.49 -12.45
N PHE A 27 -9.79 2.95 -11.63
CA PHE A 27 -10.23 2.22 -10.43
C PHE A 27 -11.34 1.21 -10.75
N PRO A 28 -11.54 0.18 -9.90
CA PRO A 28 -12.70 -0.69 -9.97
C PRO A 28 -14.02 0.11 -10.00
N GLU A 29 -15.01 -0.34 -10.78
CA GLU A 29 -16.29 0.37 -10.96
C GLU A 29 -17.03 0.57 -9.63
N VAL A 30 -16.88 -0.38 -8.70
CA VAL A 30 -17.43 -0.30 -7.33
C VAL A 30 -16.90 0.90 -6.54
N LEU A 31 -15.71 1.38 -6.86
CA LEU A 31 -15.09 2.55 -6.24
C LEU A 31 -15.34 3.86 -6.99
N SER A 32 -16.12 3.85 -8.07
CA SER A 32 -16.37 5.02 -8.93
C SER A 32 -16.96 6.23 -8.20
N THR A 33 -17.67 6.01 -7.08
CA THR A 33 -18.25 7.06 -6.24
C THR A 33 -17.44 7.33 -4.96
N SER A 34 -16.40 6.53 -4.72
CA SER A 34 -15.53 6.65 -3.54
C SER A 34 -14.38 7.62 -3.83
N ASN A 35 -13.95 8.34 -2.80
CA ASN A 35 -12.75 9.16 -2.89
C ASN A 35 -11.53 8.27 -2.55
N VAL A 36 -10.86 7.77 -3.58
CA VAL A 36 -9.66 6.93 -3.45
C VAL A 36 -8.46 7.76 -3.02
N LEU A 37 -7.86 7.38 -1.88
CA LEU A 37 -6.70 8.06 -1.29
C LEU A 37 -5.38 7.39 -1.68
N ALA A 38 -5.36 6.06 -1.74
CA ALA A 38 -4.18 5.23 -1.98
C ALA A 38 -4.57 3.78 -2.37
N GLU A 39 -3.59 2.98 -2.76
CA GLU A 39 -3.70 1.53 -3.01
C GLU A 39 -2.52 0.78 -2.35
N ASP A 40 -2.58 -0.54 -2.27
CA ASP A 40 -1.50 -1.39 -1.73
C ASP A 40 -0.65 -2.12 -2.79
N ASP A 41 -0.96 -1.94 -4.09
CA ASP A 41 -0.39 -2.67 -5.25
C ASP A 41 -0.79 -4.16 -5.33
N CYS A 42 -1.76 -4.58 -4.51
CA CYS A 42 -2.33 -5.92 -4.50
C CYS A 42 -3.84 -5.94 -4.84
N GLY A 43 -4.39 -4.80 -5.26
CA GLY A 43 -5.80 -4.66 -5.64
C GLY A 43 -6.69 -4.02 -4.56
N ASN A 44 -6.14 -3.74 -3.37
CA ASN A 44 -6.89 -3.11 -2.29
C ASN A 44 -6.68 -1.60 -2.26
N TYR A 45 -7.68 -0.88 -1.74
CA TYR A 45 -7.70 0.58 -1.79
C TYR A 45 -7.95 1.21 -0.43
N PHE A 46 -7.29 2.32 -0.16
CA PHE A 46 -7.63 3.20 0.96
C PHE A 46 -8.58 4.27 0.45
N VAL A 47 -9.78 4.33 1.01
CA VAL A 47 -10.86 5.22 0.55
C VAL A 47 -11.32 6.14 1.67
N LEU A 48 -11.84 7.31 1.29
CA LEU A 48 -12.49 8.23 2.22
C LEU A 48 -14.00 8.07 2.14
N LEU A 49 -14.62 7.65 3.24
CA LEU A 49 -16.07 7.48 3.39
C LEU A 49 -16.55 8.27 4.62
N ASN A 50 -17.44 9.24 4.42
CA ASN A 50 -17.97 10.10 5.49
C ASN A 50 -16.87 10.67 6.41
N GLU A 51 -15.81 11.23 5.81
CA GLU A 51 -14.61 11.78 6.49
C GLU A 51 -13.69 10.75 7.18
N ALA A 52 -14.11 9.48 7.28
CA ALA A 52 -13.29 8.38 7.79
C ALA A 52 -12.46 7.74 6.67
N VAL A 53 -11.27 7.25 7.04
CA VAL A 53 -10.43 6.43 6.17
C VAL A 53 -10.77 4.97 6.39
N CYS A 54 -11.11 4.28 5.30
CA CYS A 54 -11.38 2.85 5.28
C CYS A 54 -10.42 2.12 4.33
N PHE A 55 -10.14 0.86 4.62
CA PHE A 55 -9.52 -0.08 3.70
C PHE A 55 -10.61 -0.87 2.99
N TRP A 56 -10.68 -0.72 1.68
CA TRP A 56 -11.54 -1.54 0.84
C TRP A 56 -10.74 -2.75 0.34
N ASP A 57 -11.25 -3.93 0.65
CA ASP A 57 -10.68 -5.23 0.30
C ASP A 57 -11.38 -5.78 -0.95
N ASP A 58 -10.61 -6.06 -2.01
CA ASP A 58 -11.15 -6.59 -3.28
C ASP A 58 -11.65 -8.03 -3.13
N GLU A 59 -11.05 -8.83 -2.24
CA GLU A 59 -11.40 -10.23 -2.06
C GLU A 59 -12.77 -10.39 -1.39
N THR A 60 -13.09 -9.51 -0.46
CA THR A 60 -14.35 -9.54 0.31
C THR A 60 -15.37 -8.51 -0.16
N GLY A 61 -14.92 -7.44 -0.82
CA GLY A 61 -15.73 -6.28 -1.21
C GLY A 61 -16.11 -5.38 -0.03
N GLU A 62 -15.58 -5.63 1.17
CA GLU A 62 -15.94 -4.93 2.41
C GLU A 62 -15.04 -3.70 2.67
N ASN A 63 -15.56 -2.77 3.47
CA ASN A 63 -14.80 -1.62 3.96
C ASN A 63 -14.45 -1.81 5.43
N HIS A 64 -13.16 -1.85 5.75
CA HIS A 64 -12.65 -1.90 7.11
C HIS A 64 -12.30 -0.49 7.59
N PHE A 65 -12.94 -0.04 8.65
CA PHE A 65 -12.64 1.26 9.26
C PHE A 65 -11.20 1.27 9.80
N LEU A 66 -10.41 2.27 9.41
CA LEU A 66 -9.04 2.46 9.90
C LEU A 66 -8.95 3.65 10.85
N SER A 67 -9.53 4.79 10.47
CA SER A 67 -9.40 6.02 11.24
C SER A 67 -10.50 7.01 10.96
N GLY A 68 -10.84 7.85 11.95
CA GLY A 68 -11.89 8.86 11.83
C GLY A 68 -11.49 10.08 11.00
N SER A 69 -10.20 10.24 10.67
CA SER A 69 -9.73 11.32 9.81
C SER A 69 -8.47 10.94 9.04
N VAL A 70 -8.19 11.65 7.94
CA VAL A 70 -6.94 11.47 7.18
C VAL A 70 -5.71 11.82 8.02
N ASN A 71 -5.81 12.81 8.92
CA ASN A 71 -4.67 13.23 9.72
C ASN A 71 -4.29 12.18 10.78
N ASP A 72 -5.29 11.59 11.42
CA ASP A 72 -5.09 10.52 12.41
C ASP A 72 -4.56 9.27 11.72
N PHE A 73 -5.12 8.90 10.56
CA PHE A 73 -4.60 7.82 9.71
C PHE A 73 -3.10 8.01 9.40
N VAL A 74 -2.71 9.19 8.90
CA VAL A 74 -1.31 9.49 8.55
C VAL A 74 -0.40 9.46 9.79
N SER A 75 -0.92 9.86 10.95
CA SER A 75 -0.16 9.88 12.21
C SER A 75 0.10 8.47 12.75
N SER A 76 -0.80 7.53 12.48
CA SER A 76 -0.67 6.10 12.81
C SER A 76 0.14 5.29 11.79
N CYS A 77 0.57 5.90 10.68
CA CYS A 77 1.40 5.21 9.68
C CYS A 77 2.87 5.14 10.10
N SER A 78 3.44 3.95 10.07
CA SER A 78 4.85 3.67 10.42
C SER A 78 5.62 3.07 9.24
N ALA A 79 6.96 3.06 9.33
CA ALA A 79 7.75 2.28 8.39
C ALA A 79 7.32 0.80 8.45
N PRO A 80 7.32 0.08 7.32
CA PRO A 80 7.16 -1.38 7.33
C PRO A 80 8.23 -2.02 8.21
N GLU A 81 7.94 -3.18 8.78
CA GLU A 81 8.91 -3.92 9.58
C GLU A 81 10.14 -4.28 8.72
N GLU A 82 11.33 -4.03 9.27
CA GLU A 82 12.57 -4.44 8.63
C GLU A 82 12.72 -5.96 8.75
N VAL A 83 12.89 -6.64 7.61
CA VAL A 83 13.16 -8.07 7.58
C VAL A 83 14.66 -8.26 7.39
N GLU A 84 15.32 -8.81 8.41
CA GLU A 84 16.71 -9.26 8.29
C GLU A 84 16.75 -10.55 7.44
N LEU A 85 17.55 -10.53 6.37
CA LEU A 85 17.71 -11.65 5.47
C LEU A 85 19.13 -12.21 5.61
N GLU A 86 19.23 -13.53 5.79
CA GLU A 86 20.51 -14.22 5.86
C GLU A 86 21.16 -14.34 4.47
N LEU A 87 22.50 -14.47 4.45
CA LEU A 87 23.23 -14.71 3.21
C LEU A 87 22.74 -16.00 2.53
N GLY A 88 22.23 -15.87 1.30
CA GLY A 88 21.70 -16.99 0.51
C GLY A 88 20.21 -17.28 0.73
N GLN A 89 19.50 -16.54 1.58
CA GLN A 89 18.06 -16.70 1.79
C GLN A 89 17.23 -16.20 0.59
N VAL A 90 17.74 -15.21 -0.15
CA VAL A 90 17.10 -14.72 -1.37
C VAL A 90 17.61 -15.52 -2.57
N GLU A 91 16.77 -16.40 -3.11
CA GLU A 91 17.11 -17.18 -4.32
C GLU A 91 17.01 -16.32 -5.60
N SER A 92 15.96 -15.49 -5.70
CA SER A 92 15.76 -14.56 -6.79
C SER A 92 14.87 -13.40 -6.35
N ALA A 93 15.01 -12.26 -7.00
CA ALA A 93 14.15 -11.10 -6.81
C ALA A 93 13.83 -10.48 -8.18
N TRP A 94 12.59 -10.03 -8.35
CA TRP A 94 12.24 -9.20 -9.49
C TRP A 94 12.71 -7.78 -9.22
N ILE A 95 13.43 -7.18 -10.17
CA ILE A 95 13.90 -5.81 -10.09
C ILE A 95 13.28 -5.06 -11.26
N ASP A 96 12.77 -3.86 -10.99
CA ASP A 96 12.28 -2.98 -12.04
C ASP A 96 13.35 -2.81 -13.14
N PRO A 97 13.03 -3.07 -14.42
CA PRO A 97 14.01 -3.04 -15.50
C PRO A 97 14.66 -1.67 -15.70
N GLU A 98 13.93 -0.57 -15.48
CA GLU A 98 14.48 0.78 -15.62
C GLU A 98 15.44 1.10 -14.47
N PHE A 99 15.12 0.65 -13.26
CA PHE A 99 16.01 0.71 -12.12
C PHE A 99 17.27 -0.14 -12.34
N ALA A 100 17.12 -1.39 -12.80
CA ALA A 100 18.23 -2.30 -13.08
C ALA A 100 19.23 -1.70 -14.09
N LYS A 101 18.74 -0.99 -15.12
CA LYS A 101 19.56 -0.28 -16.10
C LYS A 101 20.46 0.79 -15.47
N GLN A 102 20.00 1.49 -14.43
CA GLN A 102 20.81 2.51 -13.73
C GLN A 102 22.05 1.90 -13.06
N PHE A 103 22.01 0.61 -12.72
CA PHE A 103 23.11 -0.14 -12.12
C PHE A 103 23.86 -1.02 -13.13
N GLY A 104 23.59 -0.85 -14.43
CA GLY A 104 24.26 -1.62 -15.49
C GLY A 104 23.91 -3.11 -15.53
N ILE A 105 22.85 -3.52 -14.83
CA ILE A 105 22.35 -4.90 -14.85
C ILE A 105 21.62 -5.10 -16.18
N LYS A 106 22.19 -5.91 -17.06
CA LYS A 106 21.54 -6.28 -18.32
C LYS A 106 20.45 -7.29 -18.03
N SER A 107 19.26 -7.08 -18.58
CA SER A 107 18.23 -8.12 -18.66
C SER A 107 18.86 -9.37 -19.28
N LYS A 108 18.65 -10.54 -18.68
CA LYS A 108 18.96 -11.80 -19.40
C LYS A 108 18.11 -11.80 -20.69
N PRO A 109 18.67 -12.28 -21.82
CA PRO A 109 17.91 -12.46 -23.05
C PRO A 109 16.75 -13.42 -22.85
#